data_AF-A7SHK2-F1
#
_entry.id   AF-A7SHK2-F1
#
_cell.length_a   1.000
_cell.length_b   1.000
_cell.length_c   1.000
_cell.angle_alpha   90.00
_cell.angle_beta   90.00
_cell.angle_gamma   90.00
#
_symmetry.space_group_name_H-M   'P 1'
#
loop_
_entity.id
_entity.type
_entity.pdbx_description
1 polymer ?
#
loop_
_entity_poly.entity_id
_entity_poly.type
_entity_poly.pdbx_seq_one_letter_code
_entity_poly.pdbx_strand_id
1 'polypeptide(L)'
;RFPYLAYTNGGGKTALFCVLLLLSPLLHPGSLKTIFSPEILCCNYLCPTGIGFAMIMISFLVGIYYNIIIAWVVLFLFQSFRADVPWKTCDNQWNTRFCK
;
A
#
# COMPACT_ATOMS: atom_id res chain seq x y z
N ARG A 1 -2.94 0.40 -6.39
CA ARG A 1 -2.04 -0.35 -7.32
C ARG A 1 -2.78 -1.46 -8.07
N PHE A 2 -3.59 -2.27 -7.37
CA PHE A 2 -4.37 -3.35 -7.99
C PHE A 2 -5.25 -2.90 -9.19
N PRO A 3 -6.08 -1.84 -9.12
CA PRO A 3 -6.94 -1.47 -10.26
C PRO A 3 -6.18 -1.06 -11.52
N TYR A 4 -5.07 -0.34 -11.36
CA TYR A 4 -4.20 0.05 -12.46
C TYR A 4 -3.59 -1.18 -13.15
N LEU A 5 -3.06 -2.11 -12.36
CA LEU A 5 -2.46 -3.34 -12.88
C LEU A 5 -3.53 -4.27 -13.50
N ALA A 6 -4.75 -4.22 -12.98
CA ALA A 6 -5.87 -4.98 -13.50
C ALA A 6 -6.27 -4.53 -14.91
N TYR A 7 -6.30 -3.22 -15.09
CA TYR A 7 -6.63 -2.58 -16.35
C TYR A 7 -5.56 -2.84 -17.41
N THR A 8 -4.29 -2.74 -17.06
CA THR A 8 -3.18 -2.95 -18.02
C THR A 8 -2.99 -4.41 -18.43
N ASN A 9 -3.37 -5.38 -17.57
CA ASN A 9 -3.26 -6.82 -17.88
C ASN A 9 -4.53 -7.42 -18.53
N GLY A 10 -5.39 -6.58 -19.10
CA GLY A 10 -6.55 -7.02 -19.89
C GLY A 10 -7.76 -7.45 -19.07
N GLY A 11 -7.90 -6.98 -17.82
CA GLY A 11 -9.10 -7.10 -16.98
C GLY A 11 -9.40 -8.51 -16.46
N GLY A 12 -9.52 -9.50 -17.35
CA GLY A 12 -9.91 -10.88 -17.04
C GLY A 12 -8.85 -11.69 -16.29
N LYS A 13 -7.56 -11.44 -16.53
CA LYS A 13 -6.46 -12.12 -15.81
C LYS A 13 -6.38 -11.72 -14.33
N THR A 14 -6.99 -10.59 -13.98
CA THR A 14 -6.96 -10.00 -12.65
C THR A 14 -8.04 -10.55 -11.73
N ALA A 15 -9.18 -10.95 -12.31
CA ALA A 15 -10.21 -11.69 -11.58
C ALA A 15 -9.66 -13.03 -11.08
N LEU A 16 -8.86 -13.73 -11.89
CA LEU A 16 -8.15 -14.96 -11.49
C LEU A 16 -7.21 -14.70 -10.30
N PHE A 17 -6.45 -13.59 -10.32
CA PHE A 17 -5.57 -13.21 -9.21
C PHE A 17 -6.35 -12.90 -7.92
N CYS A 18 -7.48 -12.20 -8.00
CA CYS A 18 -8.36 -11.98 -6.85
C CYS A 18 -8.94 -13.28 -6.28
N VAL A 19 -9.36 -14.20 -7.14
CA VAL A 19 -9.88 -15.51 -6.72
C VAL A 19 -8.78 -16.32 -6.05
N LEU A 20 -7.55 -16.32 -6.58
CA LEU A 20 -6.40 -16.99 -5.95
C LEU A 20 -6.03 -16.38 -4.59
N LEU A 21 -6.14 -15.05 -4.42
CA LEU A 21 -5.90 -14.39 -3.13
C LEU A 21 -6.99 -14.67 -2.09
N LEU A 22 -8.25 -14.84 -2.50
CA LEU A 22 -9.35 -15.18 -1.59
C LEU A 22 -9.36 -16.67 -1.23
N LEU A 23 -8.87 -17.53 -2.12
CA LEU A 23 -8.75 -18.98 -1.88
C LEU A 23 -7.48 -19.36 -1.12
N SER A 24 -6.42 -18.55 -1.16
CA SER A 24 -5.15 -18.86 -0.49
C SER A 24 -5.23 -19.01 1.05
N PRO A 25 -6.03 -18.24 1.81
CA PRO A 25 -6.20 -18.50 3.24
C PRO A 25 -7.06 -19.75 3.51
N LEU A 26 -7.94 -20.14 2.58
CA LEU A 26 -8.84 -21.29 2.72
C LEU A 26 -8.18 -22.63 2.35
N LEU A 27 -7.16 -22.62 1.47
CA LEU A 27 -6.49 -23.84 1.00
C LEU A 27 -5.45 -24.39 1.99
N HIS A 28 -4.99 -23.58 2.95
CA HIS A 28 -3.98 -23.99 3.93
C HIS A 28 -4.63 -24.16 5.30
N PRO A 29 -4.85 -25.40 5.81
CA PRO A 29 -5.35 -25.64 7.16
C PRO A 29 -4.38 -25.22 8.30
N GLY A 30 -3.30 -24.49 7.98
CA GLY A 30 -2.33 -23.92 8.93
C GLY A 30 -2.10 -22.41 8.80
N SER A 31 -2.78 -21.71 7.87
CA SER A 31 -2.57 -20.27 7.60
C SER A 31 -2.92 -19.37 8.79
N LEU A 32 -3.86 -19.79 9.65
CA LEU A 32 -4.17 -19.09 10.90
C LEU A 32 -3.04 -19.16 11.94
N LYS A 33 -2.18 -20.19 11.89
CA LYS A 33 -1.05 -20.28 12.81
C LYS A 33 0.02 -19.26 12.43
N THR A 34 0.26 -19.00 11.15
CA THR A 34 1.31 -18.06 10.70
C THR A 34 0.97 -16.58 10.94
N ILE A 35 -0.32 -16.22 11.02
CA ILE A 35 -0.73 -14.84 11.35
C ILE A 35 -0.40 -14.49 12.81
N PHE A 36 -0.35 -15.50 13.70
CA PHE A 36 -0.11 -15.33 15.14
C PHE A 36 1.17 -15.99 15.67
N SER A 37 1.92 -16.74 14.85
CA SER A 37 3.22 -17.27 15.24
C SER A 37 4.29 -16.34 14.70
N PRO A 38 5.07 -15.71 15.58
CA PRO A 38 5.97 -14.70 15.14
C PRO A 38 7.08 -15.35 14.33
N GLU A 39 7.36 -14.72 13.22
CA GLU A 39 8.53 -14.85 12.35
C GLU A 39 9.86 -14.80 13.14
N ILE A 40 9.79 -14.48 14.44
CA ILE A 40 10.83 -14.51 15.46
C ILE A 40 11.38 -15.92 15.75
N LEU A 41 10.57 -17.00 15.65
CA LEU A 41 11.06 -18.33 16.06
C LEU A 41 12.04 -18.94 15.05
N CYS A 42 11.91 -18.62 13.76
CA CYS A 42 12.80 -19.16 12.71
C CYS A 42 14.19 -18.49 12.70
N CYS A 43 14.27 -17.23 13.17
CA CYS A 43 15.53 -16.51 13.29
C CYS A 43 16.49 -17.09 14.34
N ASN A 44 16.01 -17.91 15.28
CA ASN A 44 16.89 -18.53 16.28
C ASN A 44 17.79 -19.65 15.70
N TYR A 45 17.45 -20.21 14.54
CA TYR A 45 18.19 -21.33 13.94
C TYR A 45 19.07 -20.95 12.74
N LEU A 46 18.79 -19.83 12.07
CA LEU A 46 19.61 -19.30 10.97
C LEU A 46 20.10 -17.89 11.32
N CYS A 47 21.38 -17.78 11.73
CA CYS A 47 22.19 -16.57 11.94
C CYS A 47 21.41 -15.21 11.97
N PRO A 48 21.01 -14.71 13.15
CA PRO A 48 19.95 -13.70 13.30
C PRO A 48 20.36 -12.24 13.08
N THR A 49 21.66 -11.92 13.06
CA THR A 49 22.11 -10.52 13.15
C THR A 49 21.88 -9.74 11.85
N GLY A 50 22.30 -10.25 10.68
CA GLY A 50 22.22 -9.49 9.42
C GLY A 50 20.80 -9.30 8.88
N ILE A 51 19.98 -10.36 8.93
CA ILE A 51 18.61 -10.35 8.39
C ILE A 51 17.69 -9.47 9.23
N GLY A 52 17.85 -9.49 10.57
CA GLY A 52 17.07 -8.65 11.48
C GLY A 52 17.32 -7.16 11.24
N PHE A 53 18.58 -6.74 11.08
CA PHE A 53 18.90 -5.34 10.75
C PHE A 53 18.33 -4.93 9.39
N ALA A 54 18.42 -5.78 8.37
CA ALA A 54 17.84 -5.51 7.06
C ALA A 54 16.32 -5.34 7.13
N MET A 55 15.61 -6.20 7.87
CA MET A 55 14.17 -6.10 8.08
C MET A 55 13.78 -4.77 8.75
N ILE A 56 14.46 -4.39 9.84
CA ILE A 56 14.20 -3.12 10.54
C ILE A 56 14.42 -1.92 9.61
N MET A 57 15.51 -1.93 8.83
CA MET A 57 15.81 -0.86 7.88
C MET A 57 14.73 -0.75 6.78
N ILE A 58 14.27 -1.87 6.21
CA ILE A 58 13.22 -1.88 5.20
C ILE A 58 11.90 -1.38 5.81
N SER A 59 11.52 -1.87 6.98
CA SER A 59 10.30 -1.43 7.67
C SER A 59 10.31 0.07 7.97
N PHE A 60 11.47 0.63 8.35
CA PHE A 60 11.62 2.07 8.58
C PHE A 60 11.44 2.89 7.30
N LEU A 61 12.10 2.49 6.20
CA LEU A 61 11.98 3.16 4.90
C LEU A 61 10.54 3.13 4.37
N VAL A 62 9.89 1.97 4.47
CA VAL A 62 8.49 1.79 4.11
C VAL A 62 7.58 2.66 5.00
N GLY A 63 7.87 2.71 6.29
CA GLY A 63 7.16 3.56 7.24
C GLY A 63 7.19 5.05 6.85
N ILE A 64 8.37 5.60 6.53
CA ILE A 64 8.48 7.00 6.09
C ILE A 64 7.66 7.25 4.83
N TYR A 65 7.81 6.39 3.83
CA TYR A 65 7.10 6.52 2.55
C TYR A 65 5.57 6.55 2.74
N TYR A 66 5.02 5.63 3.53
CA TYR A 66 3.59 5.58 3.78
C TYR A 66 3.08 6.74 4.64
N ASN A 67 3.84 7.20 5.63
CA ASN A 67 3.44 8.34 6.44
C ASN A 67 3.35 9.63 5.61
N ILE A 68 4.25 9.84 4.64
CA ILE A 68 4.15 10.96 3.70
C ILE A 68 2.84 10.89 2.91
N ILE A 69 2.49 9.72 2.38
CA ILE A 69 1.22 9.53 1.64
C ILE A 69 0.01 9.84 2.53
N ILE A 70 0.01 9.35 3.78
CA ILE A 70 -1.06 9.63 4.73
C ILE A 70 -1.17 11.14 5.00
N ALA A 71 -0.05 11.84 5.16
CA ALA A 71 -0.05 13.29 5.34
C ALA A 71 -0.69 14.03 4.15
N TRP A 72 -0.37 13.62 2.91
CA TRP A 72 -1.04 14.14 1.72
C TRP A 72 -2.54 13.86 1.74
N VAL A 73 -2.96 12.64 2.05
CA VAL A 73 -4.39 12.27 2.13
C VAL A 73 -5.13 13.12 3.15
N VAL A 74 -4.57 13.33 4.34
CA VAL A 74 -5.16 14.17 5.39
C VAL A 74 -5.27 15.61 4.92
N LEU A 75 -4.25 16.15 4.25
CA LEU A 75 -4.29 17.49 3.67
C LEU A 75 -5.42 17.64 2.63
N PHE A 76 -5.54 16.69 1.70
CA PHE A 76 -6.61 16.69 0.70
C PHE A 76 -8.00 16.47 1.31
N LEU A 77 -8.10 15.66 2.38
CA LEU A 77 -9.33 15.48 3.14
C LEU A 77 -9.81 16.82 3.73
N PHE A 78 -8.93 17.55 4.42
CA PHE A 78 -9.28 18.86 4.97
C PHE A 78 -9.63 19.90 3.90
N GLN A 79 -8.94 19.87 2.75
CA GLN A 79 -9.28 20.75 1.62
C GLN A 79 -10.61 20.39 0.96
N SER A 80 -11.08 19.15 1.11
CA SER A 80 -12.36 18.70 0.55
C SER A 80 -13.59 19.18 1.33
N PHE A 81 -13.42 19.64 2.57
CA PHE A 81 -14.52 20.22 3.37
C PHE A 81 -14.84 21.69 3.00
N ARG A 82 -14.07 22.29 2.08
CA ARG A 82 -14.37 23.63 1.56
C ARG A 82 -15.61 23.57 0.66
N ALA A 83 -16.38 24.67 0.62
CA ALA A 83 -17.59 24.77 -0.21
C ALA A 83 -17.28 24.53 -1.70
N ASP A 84 -16.15 25.03 -2.17
CA ASP A 84 -15.56 24.70 -3.46
C ASP A 84 -14.16 24.12 -3.25
N VAL A 85 -13.92 22.96 -3.87
CA VAL A 85 -12.61 22.30 -3.79
C VAL A 85 -11.59 23.02 -4.68
N PRO A 86 -10.33 23.19 -4.23
CA PRO A 86 -9.37 24.05 -4.92
C PRO A 86 -8.94 23.50 -6.29
N TRP A 87 -9.08 22.20 -6.54
CA TRP A 87 -8.82 21.57 -7.84
C TRP A 87 -10.02 21.61 -8.81
N LYS A 88 -11.12 22.28 -8.45
CA LYS A 88 -12.29 22.45 -9.31
C LYS A 88 -12.05 23.48 -10.42
N THR A 89 -11.27 24.52 -10.13
CA THR A 89 -11.05 25.66 -11.03
C THR A 89 -9.57 25.84 -11.36
N CYS A 90 -9.31 26.47 -12.50
CA CYS A 90 -7.97 26.83 -12.94
C CYS A 90 -7.48 28.19 -12.37
N ASP A 91 -8.21 28.81 -11.44
CA ASP A 91 -7.91 30.13 -10.88
C ASP A 91 -7.11 30.04 -9.56
N ASN A 92 -5.98 29.34 -9.60
CA ASN A 92 -5.08 29.24 -8.45
C ASN A 92 -3.67 29.65 -8.84
N GLN A 93 -2.89 30.13 -7.86
CA GLN A 93 -1.52 30.62 -8.07
C GLN A 93 -0.56 29.52 -8.56
N TRP A 94 -0.86 28.25 -8.30
CA TRP A 94 -0.05 27.11 -8.75
C TRP A 94 -0.44 26.61 -10.16
N ASN A 95 -1.48 27.16 -10.78
CA ASN A 95 -1.94 26.71 -12.09
C ASN A 95 -1.09 27.31 -13.22
N THR A 96 -0.85 26.49 -14.24
CA THR A 96 -0.10 26.90 -15.45
C THR A 96 -1.05 27.30 -16.58
N ARG A 97 -0.51 27.93 -17.63
CA ARG A 97 -1.25 28.30 -18.86
C ARG A 97 -1.93 27.13 -19.59
N PHE A 98 -1.64 25.89 -19.20
CA PHE A 98 -2.20 24.68 -19.79
C PHE A 98 -3.38 24.10 -19.00
N CYS A 99 -3.75 24.70 -17.86
CA CYS A 99 -4.93 24.31 -17.10
C CYS A 99 -6.19 24.56 -17.94
N LYS A 100 -7.03 23.53 -18.08
CA LYS A 100 -8.27 23.55 -18.85
C LYS A 100 -9.40 22.91 -18.06
#